data_AF-A0A2P8R078-F1
#
_entry.id   AF-A0A2P8R078-F1
#
_cell.length_a   1.000
_cell.length_b   1.000
_cell.length_c   1.000
_cell.angle_alpha   90.00
_cell.angle_beta   90.00
_cell.angle_gamma   90.00
#
_symmetry.space_group_name_H-M   'P 1'
#
loop_
_entity.id
_entity.type
_entity.pdbx_description
1 polymer ?
#
loop_
_entity_poly.entity_id
_entity_poly.type
_entity_poly.pdbx_seq_one_letter_code
_entity_poly.pdbx_strand_id
1 'polypeptide(L)'
;MDKLKDIKDIVDINSFGLLTNLPFNFFFSILLAISLSVLMIFLIYDFLSKNSKKRFFKTQKELAYESLKNIDYSNTKDIVYKFSQNYLYFIDHKNTKPLQMLELNLYKYKYKKDIDEIDEELKKEIKEFVKGIKC
;
A
#
# COMPACT_ATOMS: atom_id res chain seq x y z
N MET A 1 70.24 38.13 43.08
CA MET A 1 69.25 38.95 42.35
C MET A 1 69.07 38.30 40.99
N ASP A 2 68.17 37.32 40.93
CA ASP A 2 67.88 36.56 39.72
C ASP A 2 67.02 37.39 38.77
N LYS A 3 67.48 37.47 37.51
CA LYS A 3 66.78 38.18 36.44
C LYS A 3 65.45 37.49 36.16
N LEU A 4 64.35 38.21 36.40
CA LEU A 4 63.02 37.86 35.91
C LEU A 4 63.11 37.60 34.41
N LYS A 5 62.79 36.38 33.99
CA LYS A 5 62.74 35.98 32.58
C LYS A 5 61.66 36.79 31.88
N ASP A 6 62.01 37.39 30.74
CA ASP A 6 61.08 38.02 29.80
C ASP A 6 59.89 37.08 29.54
N ILE A 7 58.71 37.50 29.96
CA ILE A 7 57.46 36.89 29.53
C ILE A 7 57.17 37.50 28.16
N LYS A 8 57.20 36.67 27.12
CA LYS A 8 56.84 37.11 25.77
C LYS A 8 55.42 37.67 25.76
N ASP A 9 55.25 38.76 25.04
CA ASP A 9 53.98 39.44 24.86
C ASP A 9 52.94 38.49 24.23
N ILE A 10 51.67 38.64 24.64
CA ILE A 10 50.59 37.78 24.15
C ILE A 10 50.26 38.23 22.72
N VAL A 11 50.67 37.41 21.75
CA VAL A 11 50.37 37.64 20.33
C VAL A 11 48.88 37.42 20.12
N ASP A 12 48.17 38.47 19.72
CA ASP A 12 46.76 38.43 19.40
C ASP A 12 46.56 37.60 18.12
N ILE A 13 46.16 36.34 18.28
CA ILE A 13 45.87 35.46 17.15
C ILE A 13 44.50 35.89 16.65
N ASN A 14 44.48 36.79 15.67
CA ASN A 14 43.25 37.28 15.09
C ASN A 14 42.46 36.09 14.50
N SER A 15 41.45 35.61 15.24
CA SER A 15 40.71 34.36 14.94
C SER A 15 40.07 34.34 13.55
N PHE A 16 39.81 35.53 13.00
CA PHE A 16 39.30 35.71 11.64
C PHE A 16 40.30 35.26 10.56
N GLY A 17 41.61 35.38 10.81
CA GLY A 17 42.68 34.96 9.89
C GLY A 17 42.81 33.43 9.75
N LEU A 18 42.27 32.67 10.69
CA LEU A 18 42.26 31.20 10.65
C LEU A 18 41.19 30.69 9.66
N LEU A 19 40.09 31.44 9.51
CA LEU A 19 39.02 31.12 8.56
C LEU A 19 39.40 31.50 7.12
N THR A 20 40.15 32.58 6.92
CA THR A 20 40.51 33.09 5.58
C THR A 20 41.66 32.33 4.91
N ASN A 21 42.49 31.62 5.68
CA ASN A 21 43.62 30.82 5.17
C ASN A 21 43.27 29.34 4.92
N LEU A 22 41.99 28.95 5.03
CA LEU A 22 41.57 27.60 4.68
C LEU A 22 41.72 27.39 3.17
N PRO A 23 42.33 26.28 2.72
CA PRO A 23 42.55 26.04 1.31
C PRO A 23 41.20 25.97 0.58
N PHE A 24 41.16 26.41 -0.68
CA PHE A 24 39.95 26.37 -1.53
C PHE A 24 39.25 24.99 -1.52
N ASN A 25 40.03 23.92 -1.39
CA ASN A 25 39.56 22.53 -1.26
C ASN A 25 38.65 22.29 -0.05
N PHE A 26 38.80 23.05 1.03
CA PHE A 26 37.96 22.96 2.22
C PHE A 26 36.53 23.43 1.94
N PHE A 27 36.38 24.58 1.26
CA PHE A 27 35.07 25.07 0.83
C PHE A 27 34.40 24.12 -0.16
N PHE A 28 35.18 23.54 -1.09
CA PHE A 28 34.68 22.52 -2.01
C PHE A 28 34.19 21.25 -1.28
N SER A 29 34.93 20.79 -0.25
CA SER A 29 34.52 19.66 0.58
C SER A 29 33.22 19.92 1.34
N ILE A 30 33.03 21.14 1.85
CA ILE A 30 31.77 21.53 2.53
C ILE A 30 30.61 21.53 1.53
N LEU A 31 30.81 22.11 0.34
CA LEU A 31 29.78 22.15 -0.69
C LEU A 31 29.37 20.74 -1.14
N LEU A 32 30.34 19.84 -1.29
CA LEU A 32 30.09 18.44 -1.64
C LEU A 32 29.32 17.71 -0.53
N ALA A 33 29.67 17.94 0.74
CA ALA A 33 28.98 17.34 1.89
C ALA A 33 27.51 17.80 1.99
N ILE A 34 27.24 19.08 1.73
CA ILE A 34 25.88 19.63 1.68
C ILE A 34 25.10 19.01 0.52
N SER A 35 25.70 18.93 -0.67
CA SER A 35 25.08 18.32 -1.85
C SER A 35 24.68 16.86 -1.60
N LEU A 36 25.58 16.06 -1.01
CA LEU A 36 25.31 14.67 -0.65
C LEU A 36 24.21 14.55 0.41
N SER A 37 24.18 15.47 1.37
CA SER A 37 23.16 15.49 2.43
C SER A 37 21.77 15.80 1.85
N VAL A 38 21.66 16.76 0.93
CA VAL A 38 20.40 17.08 0.22
C VAL A 38 19.94 15.88 -0.61
N LEU A 39 20.86 15.22 -1.32
CA LEU A 39 20.55 14.03 -2.11
C LEU A 39 20.04 12.89 -1.23
N MET A 40 20.66 12.66 -0.06
CA MET A 40 20.18 11.66 0.91
C MET A 40 18.78 11.97 1.43
N ILE A 41 18.50 13.23 1.78
CA ILE A 41 17.17 13.65 2.22
C ILE A 41 16.13 13.43 1.11
N PHE A 42 16.46 13.76 -0.13
CA PHE A 42 15.59 13.54 -1.28
C PHE A 42 15.27 12.05 -1.50
N LEU A 43 16.27 11.18 -1.42
CA LEU A 43 16.08 9.73 -1.54
C LEU A 43 15.20 9.17 -0.41
N ILE A 44 15.40 9.62 0.83
CA ILE A 44 14.59 9.22 1.98
C ILE A 44 13.13 9.69 1.78
N TYR A 45 12.94 10.93 1.34
CA TYR A 45 11.61 11.47 1.05
C TYR A 45 10.89 10.67 -0.03
N ASP A 46 11.56 10.35 -1.15
CA ASP A 46 10.99 9.56 -2.24
C ASP A 46 10.65 8.13 -1.79
N PHE A 47 11.54 7.49 -1.02
CA PHE A 47 11.30 6.15 -0.48
C PHE A 47 10.12 6.10 0.50
N LEU A 48 10.03 7.06 1.42
CA LEU A 48 8.91 7.17 2.36
C LEU A 48 7.60 7.54 1.64
N SER A 49 7.66 8.44 0.65
CA SER A 49 6.51 8.86 -0.15
C SER A 49 5.94 7.68 -0.95
N LYS A 50 6.79 6.86 -1.58
CA LYS A 50 6.36 5.66 -2.33
C LYS A 50 5.72 4.60 -1.43
N ASN A 51 6.20 4.44 -0.20
CA ASN A 51 5.64 3.51 0.77
C ASN A 51 4.38 4.03 1.50
N SER A 52 4.05 5.31 1.36
CA SER A 52 2.83 5.91 1.95
C SER A 52 1.55 5.54 1.22
N LYS A 53 1.63 4.91 0.03
CA LYS A 53 0.54 4.14 -0.56
C LYS A 53 0.32 2.89 0.28
N LYS A 54 -0.20 3.09 1.49
CA LYS A 54 -0.79 2.06 2.34
C LYS A 54 -1.75 1.28 1.46
N ARG A 55 -1.30 0.15 0.94
CA ARG A 55 -2.19 -0.96 0.60
C ARG A 55 -2.78 -1.34 1.94
N PHE A 56 -3.90 -0.72 2.31
CA PHE A 56 -4.73 -1.25 3.38
C PHE A 56 -4.93 -2.71 3.00
N PHE A 57 -4.40 -3.62 3.82
CA PHE A 57 -4.57 -5.04 3.60
C PHE A 57 -6.08 -5.27 3.64
N LYS A 58 -6.68 -5.49 2.47
CA LYS A 58 -8.11 -5.75 2.37
C LYS A 58 -8.40 -7.00 3.19
N THR A 59 -9.43 -6.93 4.04
CA THR A 59 -9.86 -8.12 4.78
C THR A 59 -10.37 -9.17 3.79
N GLN A 60 -10.37 -10.45 4.18
CA GLN A 60 -10.93 -11.52 3.33
C GLN A 60 -12.39 -11.23 2.96
N LYS A 61 -13.14 -10.60 3.87
CA LYS A 61 -14.52 -10.16 3.63
C LYS A 61 -14.60 -9.04 2.59
N GLU A 62 -13.69 -8.05 2.63
CA GLU A 62 -13.63 -6.99 1.62
C GLU A 62 -13.24 -7.53 0.24
N LEU A 63 -12.27 -8.46 0.18
CA LEU A 63 -11.89 -9.15 -1.06
C LEU A 63 -13.06 -9.96 -1.64
N ALA A 64 -13.78 -10.67 -0.77
CA ALA A 64 -14.98 -11.42 -1.16
C ALA A 64 -16.08 -10.50 -1.68
N TYR A 65 -16.30 -9.36 -1.03
CA TYR A 65 -17.26 -8.35 -1.49
C TYR A 65 -16.90 -7.80 -2.87
N GLU A 66 -15.63 -7.44 -3.08
CA GLU A 66 -15.14 -6.93 -4.36
C GLU A 66 -15.27 -7.98 -5.48
N SER A 67 -14.97 -9.24 -5.17
CA SER A 67 -15.16 -10.36 -6.09
C SER A 67 -16.64 -10.51 -6.50
N LEU A 68 -17.56 -10.49 -5.52
CA LEU A 68 -19.01 -10.57 -5.77
C LEU A 68 -19.54 -9.37 -6.56
N LYS A 69 -19.02 -8.17 -6.31
CA LYS A 69 -19.41 -6.94 -7.01
C LYS A 69 -18.94 -6.93 -8.48
N ASN A 70 -17.80 -7.55 -8.75
CA ASN A 70 -17.17 -7.63 -10.06
C ASN A 70 -17.45 -8.95 -10.79
N ILE A 71 -18.60 -9.59 -10.52
CA ILE A 71 -19.07 -10.74 -11.29
C ILE A 71 -19.44 -10.29 -12.71
N ASP A 72 -18.89 -10.97 -13.70
CA ASP A 72 -19.32 -10.86 -15.09
C ASP A 72 -20.57 -11.73 -15.33
N TYR A 73 -21.73 -11.07 -15.37
CA TYR A 73 -23.02 -11.74 -15.55
C TYR A 73 -23.25 -12.26 -16.98
N SER A 74 -22.36 -11.97 -17.92
CA SER A 74 -22.38 -12.59 -19.26
C SER A 74 -21.69 -13.97 -19.28
N ASN A 75 -20.90 -14.28 -18.26
CA ASN A 75 -20.12 -15.50 -18.19
C ASN A 75 -20.61 -16.40 -17.05
N THR A 76 -21.32 -17.47 -17.39
CA THR A 76 -21.84 -18.43 -16.40
C THR A 76 -20.75 -19.01 -15.49
N LYS A 77 -19.56 -19.32 -16.01
CA LYS A 77 -18.45 -19.83 -15.20
C LYS A 77 -18.04 -18.80 -14.15
N ASP A 78 -17.92 -17.54 -14.54
CA ASP A 78 -17.53 -16.47 -13.64
C ASP A 78 -18.55 -16.27 -12.52
N ILE A 79 -19.85 -16.25 -12.86
CA ILE A 79 -20.95 -16.18 -11.88
C ILE A 79 -20.83 -17.32 -10.87
N VAL A 80 -20.79 -18.57 -11.35
CA VAL A 80 -20.78 -19.76 -10.48
C VAL A 80 -19.56 -19.75 -9.57
N TYR A 81 -18.35 -19.58 -10.13
CA TYR A 81 -17.14 -19.67 -9.34
C TYR A 81 -17.00 -18.51 -8.34
N LYS A 82 -17.19 -17.27 -8.79
CA LYS A 82 -17.06 -16.11 -7.89
C LYS A 82 -18.14 -16.10 -6.84
N PHE A 83 -19.39 -16.43 -7.18
CA PHE A 83 -20.45 -16.50 -6.19
C PHE A 83 -20.17 -17.60 -5.15
N SER A 84 -20.00 -18.85 -5.59
CA SER A 84 -19.82 -20.01 -4.69
C SER A 84 -18.59 -19.90 -3.79
N GLN A 85 -17.53 -19.20 -4.22
CA GLN A 85 -16.34 -19.00 -3.38
C GLN A 85 -16.51 -17.90 -2.32
N ASN A 86 -17.32 -16.88 -2.60
CA ASN A 86 -17.31 -15.64 -1.82
C ASN A 86 -18.59 -15.41 -0.99
N TYR A 87 -19.71 -16.08 -1.31
CA TYR A 87 -20.97 -15.89 -0.58
C TYR A 87 -20.89 -16.27 0.91
N LEU A 88 -20.02 -17.24 1.26
CA LEU A 88 -19.84 -17.78 2.61
C LEU A 88 -19.48 -16.70 3.65
N TYR A 89 -18.78 -15.63 3.22
CA TYR A 89 -18.38 -14.52 4.08
C TYR A 89 -19.55 -13.60 4.49
N PHE A 90 -20.73 -13.81 3.91
CA PHE A 90 -21.92 -12.97 4.08
C PHE A 90 -23.15 -13.77 4.54
N ILE A 91 -22.95 -15.00 5.02
CA ILE A 91 -24.01 -15.80 5.64
C ILE A 91 -24.39 -15.21 7.00
N ASP A 92 -25.70 -15.09 7.22
CA ASP A 92 -26.37 -14.66 8.44
C ASP A 92 -27.60 -15.57 8.67
N HIS A 93 -28.13 -15.61 9.89
CA HIS A 93 -29.27 -16.43 10.30
C HIS A 93 -30.51 -16.23 9.41
N LYS A 94 -30.68 -15.02 8.85
CA LYS A 94 -31.83 -14.69 7.98
C LYS A 94 -31.66 -15.16 6.54
N ASN A 95 -30.43 -15.19 6.01
CA ASN A 95 -30.16 -15.46 4.60
C ASN A 95 -29.55 -16.85 4.33
N THR A 96 -29.30 -17.65 5.38
CA THR A 96 -28.64 -18.95 5.25
C THR A 96 -29.41 -19.90 4.33
N LYS A 97 -30.73 -20.05 4.53
CA LYS A 97 -31.58 -20.93 3.72
C LYS A 97 -31.64 -20.52 2.23
N PRO A 98 -31.96 -19.25 1.88
CA PRO A 98 -31.99 -18.86 0.48
C PRO A 98 -30.62 -18.98 -0.20
N LEU A 99 -29.52 -18.69 0.51
CA LEU A 99 -28.16 -18.86 -0.04
C LEU A 99 -27.78 -20.32 -0.30
N GLN A 100 -28.19 -21.23 0.57
CA GLN A 100 -27.98 -22.67 0.33
C GLN A 100 -28.76 -23.17 -0.89
N MET A 101 -29.99 -22.67 -1.08
CA MET A 101 -30.77 -23.00 -2.27
C MET A 101 -30.12 -22.46 -3.55
N LEU A 102 -29.63 -21.22 -3.50
CA LEU A 102 -28.84 -20.61 -4.58
C LEU A 102 -27.59 -21.45 -4.93
N GLU A 103 -26.81 -21.88 -3.93
CA GLU A 103 -25.62 -22.72 -4.16
C GLU A 103 -26.00 -24.08 -4.78
N LEU A 104 -27.08 -24.72 -4.31
CA LEU A 104 -27.58 -25.96 -4.91
C LEU A 104 -27.99 -25.75 -6.37
N ASN A 105 -28.68 -24.65 -6.67
CA ASN A 105 -29.07 -24.29 -8.04
C ASN A 105 -27.87 -23.96 -8.94
N LEU A 106 -26.76 -23.49 -8.37
CA LEU A 106 -25.51 -23.24 -9.10
C LEU A 106 -24.69 -24.53 -9.31
N TYR A 107 -24.88 -25.54 -8.46
CA TYR A 107 -24.13 -26.79 -8.51
C TYR A 107 -24.25 -27.51 -9.87
N LYS A 108 -25.41 -27.44 -10.53
CA LYS A 108 -25.64 -28.04 -11.87
C LYS A 108 -24.75 -27.46 -12.98
N TYR A 109 -24.16 -26.29 -12.76
CA TYR A 109 -23.25 -25.63 -13.70
C TYR A 109 -21.78 -25.86 -13.32
N LYS A 110 -21.50 -26.37 -12.11
CA LYS A 110 -20.16 -26.62 -11.62
C LYS A 110 -19.54 -27.80 -12.37
N TYR A 111 -18.26 -27.67 -12.74
CA TYR A 111 -17.44 -28.74 -13.35
C TYR A 111 -17.86 -29.24 -14.75
N LYS A 112 -18.84 -28.62 -15.40
CA LYS A 112 -19.18 -28.91 -16.80
C LYS A 112 -18.18 -28.24 -17.75
N LYS A 113 -17.79 -28.96 -18.82
CA LYS A 113 -16.87 -28.45 -19.85
C LYS A 113 -17.55 -27.38 -20.70
N ASP A 114 -18.71 -27.74 -21.26
CA ASP A 114 -19.68 -26.84 -21.90
C ASP A 114 -20.79 -26.53 -20.91
N ILE A 115 -20.98 -25.24 -20.65
CA ILE A 115 -21.91 -24.75 -19.63
C ILE A 115 -22.97 -23.94 -20.33
N ASP A 116 -24.22 -24.34 -20.10
CA ASP A 116 -25.40 -23.60 -20.55
C ASP A 116 -25.47 -22.24 -19.85
N GLU A 117 -26.19 -21.31 -20.47
CA GLU A 117 -26.45 -20.02 -19.84
C GLU A 117 -27.23 -20.21 -18.53
N ILE A 118 -26.83 -19.48 -17.49
CA ILE A 118 -27.60 -19.45 -16.24
C ILE A 118 -28.97 -18.83 -16.51
N ASP A 119 -29.98 -19.39 -15.87
CA ASP A 119 -31.33 -18.87 -15.89
C ASP A 119 -31.39 -17.40 -15.37
N GLU A 120 -32.20 -16.57 -16.04
CA GLU A 120 -32.29 -15.14 -15.72
C GLU A 120 -32.86 -14.88 -14.32
N GLU A 121 -33.71 -15.76 -13.79
CA GLU A 121 -34.21 -15.67 -12.42
C GLU A 121 -33.07 -15.84 -11.42
N LEU A 122 -32.23 -16.86 -11.63
CA LEU A 122 -31.06 -17.13 -10.79
C LEU A 122 -30.02 -16.00 -10.85
N LYS A 123 -29.77 -15.44 -12.05
CA LYS A 123 -28.94 -14.22 -12.21
C LYS A 123 -29.50 -13.05 -11.39
N LYS A 124 -30.81 -12.87 -11.38
CA LYS A 124 -31.47 -11.78 -10.65
C LYS A 124 -31.36 -11.96 -9.14
N GLU A 125 -31.60 -13.17 -8.63
CA GLU A 125 -31.43 -13.49 -7.20
C GLU A 125 -30.01 -13.21 -6.71
N ILE A 126 -28.99 -13.61 -7.49
CA ILE A 126 -27.59 -13.33 -7.18
C ILE A 126 -27.34 -11.81 -7.13
N LYS A 127 -27.83 -11.06 -8.12
CA LYS A 127 -27.70 -9.59 -8.15
C LYS A 127 -28.34 -8.93 -6.94
N GLU A 128 -29.54 -9.38 -6.55
CA GLU A 128 -30.25 -8.84 -5.39
C GLU A 128 -29.49 -9.14 -4.09
N PHE A 129 -28.95 -10.35 -3.96
CA PHE A 129 -28.09 -10.70 -2.83
C PHE A 129 -26.87 -9.80 -2.73
N VAL A 130 -26.09 -9.65 -3.81
CA VAL A 130 -24.87 -8.84 -3.83
C VAL A 130 -25.18 -7.37 -3.53
N LYS A 131 -26.30 -6.83 -4.01
CA LYS A 131 -26.77 -5.47 -3.67
C LYS A 131 -27.17 -5.33 -2.19
N GLY A 132 -27.68 -6.39 -1.59
CA GLY A 132 -28.09 -6.42 -0.18
C GLY A 132 -26.93 -6.49 0.82
N ILE A 133 -25.72 -6.80 0.38
CA ILE A 133 -24.54 -6.85 1.24
C ILE A 133 -24.18 -5.45 1.73
N LYS A 134 -24.17 -5.27 3.05
CA LYS A 134 -23.60 -4.09 3.71
C LYS A 134 -22.20 -4.45 4.22
N CYS A 135 -21.19 -3.77 3.66
CA CYS A 135 -19.79 -3.86 4.07
C CYS A 135 -19.41 -2.60 4.85
#